data_AF-A0A257AJJ9-F1
#
_entry.id   AF-A0A257AJJ9-F1
#
_cell.length_a   1.000
_cell.length_b   1.000
_cell.length_c   1.000
_cell.angle_alpha   90.00
_cell.angle_beta   90.00
_cell.angle_gamma   90.00
#
_symmetry.space_group_name_H-M   'P 1'
#
loop_
_entity.id
_entity.type
_entity.pdbx_description
1 polymer ?
#
loop_
_entity_poly.entity_id
_entity_poly.type
_entity_poly.pdbx_seq_one_letter_code
_entity_poly.pdbx_strand_id
1 'polypeptide(L)' 'MRIYDSHLKGDVECLIETSLPISSGVETDMMEWGLYVDPKKIEVDENLITVKMKKAEIKTMKFQIQRNNK' A
#
# COMPACT_ATOMS: atom_id res chain seq x y z
N MET A 1 -6.40 -2.01 0.59
CA MET A 1 -5.90 -2.78 -0.58
C MET A 1 -4.95 -3.87 -0.08
N ARG A 2 -5.01 -5.05 -0.68
CA ARG A 2 -4.02 -6.12 -0.45
C ARG A 2 -3.42 -6.53 -1.77
N ILE A 3 -2.10 -6.63 -1.81
CA ILE A 3 -1.36 -7.04 -3.00
C ILE A 3 -0.47 -8.22 -2.65
N TYR A 4 -0.31 -9.11 -3.62
CA TYR A 4 0.50 -10.31 -3.54
C TYR A 4 1.07 -10.59 -4.92
N ASP A 5 2.34 -10.94 -4.98
CA ASP A 5 2.99 -11.37 -6.21
C ASP A 5 3.89 -12.59 -5.94
N SER A 6 3.52 -13.72 -6.56
CA SER A 6 4.23 -15.00 -6.50
C SER A 6 5.44 -15.07 -7.43
N HIS A 7 5.50 -14.20 -8.42
CA HIS A 7 6.45 -14.25 -9.53
C HIS A 7 7.62 -13.28 -9.39
N LEU A 8 7.63 -12.43 -8.35
CA LEU A 8 8.75 -11.55 -8.05
C LEU A 8 10.07 -12.32 -7.96
N LYS A 9 11.07 -11.79 -8.68
CA LYS A 9 12.45 -12.29 -8.65
C LYS A 9 13.28 -11.40 -7.72
N GLY A 10 13.06 -11.55 -6.42
CA GLY A 10 13.75 -10.81 -5.37
C GLY A 10 12.94 -9.64 -4.81
N ASP A 11 13.64 -8.75 -4.11
CA ASP A 11 13.07 -7.54 -3.52
C ASP A 11 12.94 -6.49 -4.62
N VAL A 12 11.72 -5.98 -4.82
CA VAL A 12 11.43 -4.98 -5.85
C VAL A 12 10.68 -3.78 -5.27
N GLU A 13 10.74 -2.68 -5.98
CA GLU A 13 9.87 -1.54 -5.77
C GLU A 13 8.72 -1.60 -6.79
N CYS A 14 7.50 -1.77 -6.28
CA CYS A 14 6.27 -1.80 -7.07
C CYS A 14 5.63 -0.41 -7.08
N LEU A 15 5.28 0.05 -8.27
CA LEU A 15 4.49 1.26 -8.48
C LEU A 15 3.04 0.87 -8.78
N ILE A 16 2.11 1.43 -8.03
CA ILE A 16 0.69 1.19 -8.21
C ILE A 16 0.03 2.51 -8.59
N GLU A 17 -0.41 2.61 -9.84
CA GLU A 17 -1.22 3.71 -10.31
C GLU A 17 -2.70 3.44 -10.00
N THR A 18 -3.39 4.43 -9.45
CA THR A 18 -4.81 4.34 -9.13
C THR A 18 -5.59 5.53 -9.69
N SER A 19 -6.86 5.32 -10.03
CA SER A 19 -7.78 6.42 -10.38
C SER A 19 -8.43 7.06 -9.16
N LEU A 20 -8.18 6.54 -7.95
CA LEU A 20 -8.72 7.08 -6.72
C LEU A 20 -7.83 8.24 -6.22
N PRO A 21 -8.40 9.39 -5.83
CA PRO A 21 -7.62 10.49 -5.28
C PRO A 21 -7.18 10.14 -3.85
N ILE A 22 -6.00 9.55 -3.68
CA ILE A 22 -5.51 9.11 -2.37
C ILE A 22 -4.78 10.27 -1.70
N SER A 23 -5.16 10.59 -0.46
CA SER A 23 -4.48 11.64 0.33
C SER A 23 -3.37 11.10 1.24
N SER A 24 -3.48 9.84 1.66
CA SER A 24 -2.46 9.18 2.49
C SER A 24 -2.66 7.67 2.51
N GLY A 25 -1.60 6.94 2.89
CA GLY A 25 -1.62 5.49 3.06
C GLY A 25 -0.78 5.01 4.23
N VAL A 26 -1.19 3.88 4.81
CA VAL A 26 -0.43 3.14 5.83
C VAL A 26 -0.38 1.66 5.50
N GLU A 27 0.79 1.05 5.64
CA GLU A 27 0.94 -0.40 5.67
C GLU A 27 0.48 -0.90 7.04
N THR A 28 -0.30 -1.99 7.07
CA THR A 28 -0.88 -2.54 8.30
C THR A 28 -1.01 -4.06 8.22
N ASP A 29 -1.40 -4.69 9.31
CA ASP A 29 -1.68 -6.13 9.33
C ASP A 29 -3.05 -6.47 8.73
N MET A 30 -3.35 -7.77 8.58
CA MET A 30 -4.64 -8.21 8.03
C MET A 30 -5.85 -7.76 8.86
N MET A 31 -5.67 -7.52 10.16
CA MET A 31 -6.75 -7.14 11.08
C MET A 31 -6.86 -5.62 11.24
N GLU A 32 -5.94 -4.86 10.63
CA GLU A 32 -5.77 -3.41 10.81
C GLU A 32 -5.54 -2.99 12.28
N TRP A 33 -5.01 -3.89 13.11
CA TRP A 33 -4.83 -3.64 14.55
C TRP A 33 -3.41 -3.27 14.93
N GLY A 34 -2.46 -3.40 14.00
CA GLY A 34 -1.04 -3.11 14.24
C GLY A 34 -0.39 -4.10 15.21
N LEU A 35 -0.96 -5.30 15.36
CA LEU A 35 -0.48 -6.33 16.28
C LEU A 35 0.74 -7.08 15.73
N TYR A 36 0.79 -7.26 14.40
CA TYR A 36 1.83 -8.05 13.75
C TYR A 36 2.77 -7.19 12.89
N VAL A 37 2.32 -5.99 12.54
CA VAL A 37 3.07 -5.03 11.73
C VAL A 37 2.85 -3.66 12.33
N ASP A 38 3.92 -3.03 12.79
CA ASP A 38 3.87 -1.62 13.17
C ASP A 38 3.44 -0.79 11.95
N PRO A 39 2.39 0.04 12.06
CA PRO A 39 1.91 0.81 10.93
C PRO A 39 3.00 1.70 10.35
N LYS A 40 3.31 1.52 9.06
CA LYS A 40 4.32 2.32 8.34
C LYS A 40 3.64 3.23 7.35
N LYS A 41 4.03 4.50 7.31
CA LYS A 41 3.54 5.43 6.29
C LYS A 41 3.99 4.95 4.91
N ILE A 42 3.07 4.99 3.97
CA ILE A 42 3.34 4.71 2.56
C ILE A 42 3.53 6.06 1.87
N GLU A 43 4.49 6.11 0.96
CA GLU A 43 4.68 7.25 0.08
C GLU A 43 3.58 7.25 -0.99
N VAL A 44 2.83 8.34 -1.03
CA VAL A 44 1.76 8.58 -2.01
C VAL A 44 2.10 9.90 -2.70
N ASP A 45 2.21 9.83 -4.02
CA ASP A 45 2.39 11.00 -4.88
C ASP A 45 1.19 11.07 -5.84
N GLU A 46 0.25 11.96 -5.54
CA GLU A 46 -1.04 12.07 -6.23
C GLU A 46 -1.80 10.72 -6.32
N ASN A 47 -1.69 10.05 -7.47
CA ASN A 47 -2.35 8.82 -7.85
C ASN A 47 -1.39 7.62 -7.89
N LEU A 48 -0.12 7.84 -7.55
CA LEU A 48 0.94 6.84 -7.56
C LEU A 48 1.27 6.42 -6.12
N ILE A 49 1.31 5.12 -5.90
CA ILE A 49 1.71 4.53 -4.62
C ILE A 49 2.97 3.70 -4.82
N THR A 50 4.00 3.97 -4.04
CA THR A 50 5.26 3.21 -4.06
C THR A 50 5.32 2.22 -2.92
N VAL A 51 5.53 0.94 -3.23
CA VAL A 51 5.55 -0.14 -2.23
C VAL A 51 6.74 -1.07 -2.49
N LYS A 52 7.56 -1.31 -1.46
CA LYS A 52 8.61 -2.33 -1.51
C LYS A 52 8.02 -3.71 -1.22
N MET A 53 8.19 -4.65 -2.14
CA MET A 53 7.67 -6.01 -2.03
C MET A 53 8.77 -7.05 -2.12
N LYS A 54 8.63 -8.11 -1.33
CA LYS A 54 9.45 -9.32 -1.41
C LYS A 54 8.70 -10.45 -2.09
N LYS A 55 9.44 -11.44 -2.59
CA LYS A 55 8.86 -12.64 -3.20
C LYS A 55 7.91 -13.35 -2.24
N ALA A 56 6.69 -13.63 -2.73
CA ALA A 56 5.64 -14.31 -1.98
C ALA A 56 5.18 -13.58 -0.69
N GLU A 57 5.42 -12.27 -0.61
CA GLU A 57 4.91 -11.42 0.46
C GLU A 57 3.49 -10.91 0.13
N ILE A 58 2.63 -10.86 1.15
CA ILE A 58 1.35 -10.15 1.08
C ILE A 58 1.52 -8.80 1.76
N LYS A 59 1.34 -7.71 1.02
CA LYS A 59 1.29 -6.35 1.59
C LYS A 59 -0.16 -5.93 1.80
N THR A 60 -0.51 -5.58 3.04
CA THR A 60 -1.82 -5.02 3.39
C THR A 60 -1.67 -3.53 3.68
N MET A 61 -2.50 -2.73 3.03
CA MET A 61 -2.40 -1.28 3.07
C MET A 61 -3.78 -0.64 3.17
N LYS A 62 -3.87 0.41 3.97
CA LYS A 62 -5.08 1.23 4.16
C LYS A 62 -4.82 2.61 3.59
N PHE A 63 -5.76 3.12 2.80
CA PHE A 63 -5.66 4.41 2.15
C PHE A 63 -6.82 5.30 2.56
N GLN A 64 -6.53 6.59 2.75
CA GLN A 64 -7.54 7.63 2.88
C GLN A 64 -7.77 8.25 1.51
N ILE A 65 -9.04 8.30 1.08
CA ILE A 65 -9.45 8.93 -0.17
C ILE A 65 -9.78 10.39 0.12
N GLN A 66 -9.22 11.31 -0.66
CA GLN A 66 -9.58 12.72 -0.65
C GLN A 66 -11.00 12.86 -1.22
N ARG A 67 -11.95 13.21 -0.35
CA ARG A 67 -13.27 13.63 -0.82
C ARG A 67 -13.14 15.03 -1.38
N ASN A 68 -13.32 15.18 -2.68
CA ASN A 68 -13.61 16.48 -3.26
C ASN A 68 -15.01 16.88 -2.78
N ASN A 69 -15.08 17.76 -1.78
CA ASN A 69 -16.31 18.48 -1.45
C ASN A 69 -16.57 19.47 -2.59
N LYS A 70 -17.11 18.98 -3.70
CA LYS A 70 -17.75 19.82 -4.71
C LYS A 70 -19.21 20.05 -4.34
#